data_AF-A0A934SE28-F1
#
_entry.id   AF-A0A934SE28-F1
#
_cell.length_a   1.000
_cell.length_b   1.000
_cell.length_c   1.000
_cell.angle_alpha   90.00
_cell.angle_beta   90.00
_cell.angle_gamma   90.00
#
_symmetry.space_group_name_H-M   'P 1'
#
loop_
_entity.id
_entity.type
_entity.pdbx_description
1 polymer ?
#
loop_
_entity_poly.entity_id
_entity_poly.type
_entity_poly.pdbx_seq_one_letter_code
_entity_poly.pdbx_strand_id
1 'polypeptide(L)'
;MRDFFILWMERIINVVIVIGAVSVFIGGLVVMFSAQGGFFQGLLAWVFGSIYLIVLGGMIYLGLGIYNNTKRTAEAVERLSQR
;
A
#
# COMPACT_ATOMS: atom_id res chain seq x y z
N MET A 1 -1.15 23.73 -2.80
CA MET A 1 -0.87 22.64 -3.78
C MET A 1 -0.16 21.42 -3.16
N ARG A 2 0.59 21.59 -2.08
CA ARG A 2 1.44 20.55 -1.49
C ARG A 2 0.71 19.55 -0.61
N ASP A 3 -0.18 20.03 0.25
CA ASP A 3 -1.03 19.15 1.06
C ASP A 3 -2.05 18.43 0.17
N PHE A 4 -2.45 19.08 -0.92
CA PHE A 4 -3.20 18.46 -2.00
C PHE A 4 -2.43 17.26 -2.58
N PHE A 5 -1.17 17.41 -2.99
CA PHE A 5 -0.42 16.27 -3.58
C PHE A 5 -0.29 15.08 -2.62
N ILE A 6 0.10 15.34 -1.36
CA ILE A 6 0.26 14.27 -0.36
C ILE A 6 -1.08 13.58 -0.07
N LEU A 7 -2.15 14.36 0.15
CA LEU A 7 -3.48 13.84 0.45
C LEU A 7 -4.04 13.03 -0.73
N TRP A 8 -3.83 13.49 -1.97
CA TRP A 8 -4.27 12.76 -3.15
C TRP A 8 -3.45 11.51 -3.41
N MET A 9 -2.13 11.55 -3.20
CA MET A 9 -1.30 10.34 -3.24
C MET A 9 -1.80 9.31 -2.23
N GLU A 10 -2.02 9.70 -0.98
CA GLU A 10 -2.54 8.82 0.07
C GLU A 10 -3.90 8.21 -0.32
N ARG A 11 -4.81 9.01 -0.88
CA ARG A 11 -6.11 8.53 -1.38
C ARG A 11 -5.96 7.53 -2.53
N ILE A 12 -5.09 7.83 -3.51
CA ILE A 12 -4.85 6.93 -4.65
C ILE A 12 -4.28 5.60 -4.16
N ILE A 13 -3.30 5.64 -3.25
CA ILE A 13 -2.69 4.43 -2.69
C ILE A 13 -3.74 3.61 -1.94
N ASN A 14 -4.57 4.25 -1.12
CA ASN A 14 -5.68 3.58 -0.45
C ASN A 14 -6.61 2.88 -1.44
N VAL A 15 -7.01 3.56 -2.51
CA VAL A 15 -7.86 2.98 -3.56
C VAL A 15 -7.18 1.77 -4.20
N VAL A 16 -5.89 1.87 -4.56
CA VAL A 16 -5.12 0.78 -5.16
C VAL A 16 -5.01 -0.42 -4.21
N ILE A 17 -4.76 -0.20 -2.91
CA ILE A 17 -4.68 -1.27 -1.92
C ILE A 17 -6.04 -1.95 -1.75
N VAL A 18 -7.14 -1.20 -1.71
CA VAL A 18 -8.49 -1.77 -1.62
C VAL A 18 -8.80 -2.62 -2.86
N ILE A 19 -8.51 -2.11 -4.07
CA ILE A 19 -8.67 -2.87 -5.31
C ILE A 19 -7.79 -4.12 -5.30
N GLY A 20 -6.55 -4.00 -4.83
CA GLY A 20 -5.63 -5.12 -4.71
C GLY A 20 -6.13 -6.18 -3.72
N ALA A 21 -6.69 -5.78 -2.58
CA ALA A 21 -7.24 -6.68 -1.59
C ALA A 21 -8.43 -7.46 -2.14
N VAL A 22 -9.34 -6.79 -2.86
CA VAL A 22 -10.45 -7.42 -3.57
C VAL A 22 -9.91 -8.38 -4.64
N SER A 23 -8.87 -7.98 -5.37
CA SER A 23 -8.24 -8.81 -6.42
C SER A 23 -7.60 -10.07 -5.84
N VAL A 24 -6.89 -9.97 -4.71
CA VAL A 24 -6.33 -11.13 -3.98
C VAL A 24 -7.44 -12.05 -3.49
N PHE A 25 -8.51 -11.48 -2.95
CA PHE A 25 -9.65 -12.25 -2.46
C PHE A 25 -10.31 -13.06 -3.60
N ILE A 26 -10.67 -12.39 -4.69
CA ILE A 26 -11.27 -13.02 -5.88
C ILE A 26 -10.28 -14.03 -6.49
N GLY A 27 -9.01 -13.67 -6.61
CA GLY A 27 -7.96 -14.54 -7.17
C GLY A 27 -7.85 -15.86 -6.40
N GLY A 28 -7.88 -15.83 -5.07
CA GLY A 28 -7.89 -17.05 -4.27
C GLY A 28 -9.14 -17.89 -4.49
N LEU A 29 -10.33 -17.29 -4.60
CA LEU A 29 -11.57 -18.04 -4.95
C LEU A 29 -11.45 -18.70 -6.33
N VAL A 30 -10.95 -17.97 -7.33
CA VAL A 30 -10.74 -18.51 -8.68
C VAL A 30 -9.80 -19.71 -8.63
N VAL A 31 -8.69 -19.63 -7.89
CA VAL A 31 -7.76 -20.75 -7.73
C VAL A 31 -8.44 -21.93 -7.02
N MET A 32 -9.23 -21.70 -5.96
CA MET A 32 -9.91 -22.78 -5.23
C MET A 32 -10.86 -23.59 -6.11
N PHE A 33 -11.57 -22.93 -7.02
CA PHE A 33 -12.62 -23.55 -7.85
C PHE A 33 -12.19 -23.86 -9.29
N SER A 34 -10.93 -23.61 -9.65
CA SER A 34 -10.41 -23.92 -10.98
C SER A 34 -10.03 -25.40 -11.14
N ALA A 35 -10.11 -25.92 -12.37
CA ALA A 35 -9.80 -27.32 -12.68
C ALA A 35 -8.31 -27.69 -12.50
N GLN A 36 -7.40 -26.74 -12.73
CA GLN A 36 -5.96 -26.89 -12.40
C GLN A 36 -5.64 -26.53 -10.95
N GLY A 37 -6.61 -25.98 -10.22
CA GLY A 37 -6.44 -25.51 -8.86
C GLY A 37 -6.91 -26.52 -7.80
N GLY A 38 -7.09 -26.02 -6.59
CA GLY A 38 -7.61 -26.80 -5.48
C GLY A 38 -7.77 -25.95 -4.22
N PHE A 39 -8.58 -26.44 -3.28
CA PHE A 39 -8.91 -25.72 -2.05
C PHE A 39 -7.66 -25.24 -1.28
N PHE A 40 -6.68 -26.12 -1.09
CA PHE A 40 -5.42 -25.77 -0.42
C PHE A 40 -4.59 -24.76 -1.19
N GLN A 41 -4.56 -24.83 -2.52
CA GLN A 41 -3.82 -23.88 -3.35
C GLN A 41 -4.43 -22.49 -3.28
N GLY A 42 -5.76 -22.39 -3.22
CA GLY A 42 -6.42 -21.10 -3.04
C GLY A 42 -6.22 -20.52 -1.63
N LEU A 43 -6.14 -21.36 -0.59
CA LEU A 43 -5.74 -20.90 0.75
C LEU A 43 -4.32 -20.32 0.74
N LEU A 44 -3.38 -21.01 0.09
CA LEU A 44 -2.02 -20.51 -0.10
C LEU A 44 -2.01 -19.20 -0.89
N ALA A 45 -2.83 -19.08 -1.94
CA ALA A 45 -2.95 -17.86 -2.73
C ALA A 45 -3.41 -16.67 -1.87
N TRP A 46 -4.36 -16.86 -0.95
CA TRP A 46 -4.73 -15.81 0.01
C TRP A 46 -3.59 -15.47 0.96
N VAL A 47 -2.93 -16.46 1.56
CA VAL A 47 -1.81 -16.20 2.48
C VAL A 47 -0.70 -15.40 1.80
N PHE A 48 -0.20 -15.88 0.66
CA PHE A 48 0.88 -15.21 -0.06
C PHE A 48 0.44 -13.89 -0.69
N GLY A 49 -0.77 -13.82 -1.24
CA GLY A 49 -1.32 -12.60 -1.83
C GLY A 49 -1.52 -11.50 -0.78
N SER A 50 -2.02 -11.83 0.41
CA SER A 50 -2.16 -10.88 1.51
C SER A 50 -0.81 -10.41 2.04
N ILE A 51 0.17 -11.31 2.23
CA ILE A 51 1.53 -10.94 2.63
C ILE A 51 2.15 -9.99 1.60
N TYR A 52 2.04 -10.32 0.30
CA TYR A 52 2.53 -9.49 -0.78
C TYR A 52 1.91 -8.09 -0.74
N LEU A 53 0.59 -8.01 -0.57
CA LEU A 53 -0.14 -6.74 -0.52
C LEU A 53 0.25 -5.89 0.69
N ILE A 54 0.46 -6.50 1.86
CA ILE A 54 0.93 -5.82 3.06
C ILE A 54 2.34 -5.27 2.85
N VAL A 55 3.25 -6.07 2.31
CA VAL A 55 4.64 -5.63 2.07
C VAL A 55 4.67 -4.52 1.03
N LEU A 56 4.01 -4.70 -0.11
CA LEU A 56 3.96 -3.70 -1.18
C LEU A 56 3.32 -2.40 -0.68
N GLY A 57 2.13 -2.48 -0.10
CA GLY A 57 1.40 -1.33 0.44
C GLY A 57 2.17 -0.63 1.56
N GLY A 58 2.76 -1.41 2.47
CA GLY A 58 3.60 -0.92 3.55
C GLY A 58 4.82 -0.15 3.05
N MET A 59 5.51 -0.67 2.03
CA MET A 59 6.66 0.02 1.42
C MET A 59 6.27 1.34 0.76
N ILE A 60 5.13 1.38 0.07
CA ILE A 60 4.62 2.60 -0.54
C ILE A 60 4.28 3.66 0.53
N TYR A 61 3.57 3.25 1.59
CA TYR A 61 3.26 4.16 2.70
C TYR A 61 4.49 4.62 3.47
N LEU A 62 5.47 3.74 3.65
CA LEU A 62 6.74 4.07 4.28
C LEU A 62 7.49 5.13 3.46
N GLY A 63 7.54 5.00 2.14
CA GLY A 63 8.13 6.00 1.26
C GLY A 63 7.46 7.38 1.39
N LEU A 64 6.13 7.41 1.41
CA LEU A 64 5.36 8.63 1.68
C LEU A 64 5.66 9.23 3.06
N GLY A 65 5.74 8.37 4.09
CA GLY A 65 6.05 8.78 5.45
C GLY A 65 7.43 9.41 5.57
N ILE A 66 8.45 8.81 4.93
CA ILE A 66 9.80 9.37 4.87
C ILE A 66 9.78 10.74 4.19
N TYR A 67 9.14 10.87 3.03
CA TYR A 67 9.05 12.15 2.33
C TYR A 67 8.44 13.24 3.22
N ASN A 68 7.34 12.93 3.90
CA ASN A 68 6.68 13.87 4.81
C ASN A 68 7.56 14.25 6.00
N ASN A 69 8.28 13.30 6.58
CA ASN A 69 9.16 13.55 7.74
C ASN A 69 10.40 14.37 7.37
N THR A 70 11.06 14.03 6.27
CA THR A 70 12.22 14.79 5.75
C THR A 70 11.83 16.24 5.48
N LYS A 71 10.67 16.45 4.86
CA LYS A 71 10.16 17.79 4.58
C LYS A 71 9.84 18.58 5.85
N ARG A 72 9.14 17.98 6.84
CA ARG A 72 8.85 18.64 8.13
C ARG A 72 10.14 19.04 8.85
N THR A 73 11.17 18.20 8.73
CA THR A 73 12.49 18.48 9.29
C THR A 73 13.14 19.68 8.60
N ALA A 74 13.12 19.73 7.26
CA ALA A 74 13.64 20.88 6.50
C ALA A 74 12.94 22.20 6.89
N GLU A 75 11.60 22.20 6.98
CA GLU A 75 10.83 23.38 7.40
C GLU A 75 11.16 23.82 8.84
N ALA A 76 11.39 22.87 9.75
CA ALA A 76 11.79 23.18 11.12
C ALA A 76 13.19 23.81 11.18
N VAL A 77 14.12 23.30 10.38
CA VAL A 77 15.50 23.83 10.27
C VAL A 77 15.49 25.24 9.68
N GLU A 78 14.73 25.50 8.62
CA GLU A 78 14.59 26.84 8.04
C GLU A 78 14.08 27.84 9.09
N ARG A 79 13.05 27.48 9.86
CA ARG A 79 12.53 28.34 10.94
C ARG A 79 13.54 28.60 12.07
N LEU A 80 14.41 27.64 12.37
CA LEU A 80 15.49 27.82 13.34
C LEU A 80 16.57 28.76 12.81
N SER A 81 16.87 28.68 11.50
CA SER A 81 17.87 29.55 10.86
C SER A 81 17.42 31.00 10.65
N GLN A 82 16.11 31.26 10.70
CA GLN A 82 15.53 32.60 10.60
C GLN A 82 15.43 33.33 11.95
N ARG A 83 15.92 32.72 13.04
CA ARG A 83 16.07 33.35 14.36
C ARG A 83 17.50 33.80 14.56
#